data_AF-A0A4R8UD91-F1
#
_entry.id   AF-A0A4R8UD91-F1
#
_cell.length_a   1.000
_cell.length_b   1.000
_cell.length_c   1.000
_cell.angle_alpha   90.00
_cell.angle_beta   90.00
_cell.angle_gamma   90.00
#
_symmetry.space_group_name_H-M   'P 1'
#
loop_
_entity.id
_entity.type
_entity.pdbx_description
1 polymer ?
#
loop_
_entity_poly.entity_id
_entity_poly.type
_entity_poly.pdbx_seq_one_letter_code
_entity_poly.pdbx_strand_id
1 'polypeptide(L)'
;MSIFDWTYPSVTSPHRLNVEYQLIDVLTKTCNVSIGLRDAADYSEAKRKFSAFRAMSCALGVEPLIAQFVGTHPLDALSAINGSPADPEDPRHAAAAPIRSGEEPVEVWWNQPTLGLLPSGTEVFLDSESAQAAAELLQTWIDLCDRMPRLRVLEEVLVNAPVSTSYPQATLSVWGALESLFPSVQTEVTYRVAMYLTQLVRPSDPLAYLKSVRSAYGQRSKIAHGSVSSTRDEIAAWRGAWALLCDATLAITRRGGLPAEEDLTREMLTRP
;
A
#
# COMPACT_ATOMS: atom_id res chain seq x y z
N MET A 1 -28.82 -14.15 2.43
CA MET A 1 -29.65 -13.16 3.16
C MET A 1 -28.86 -11.84 3.14
N SER A 2 -29.49 -10.68 2.94
CA SER A 2 -28.79 -9.38 3.03
C SER A 2 -28.40 -9.19 4.50
N ILE A 3 -27.13 -8.95 4.79
CA ILE A 3 -26.64 -8.72 6.17
C ILE A 3 -26.97 -7.33 6.65
N PHE A 4 -27.20 -6.49 5.67
CA PHE A 4 -27.55 -5.12 5.79
C PHE A 4 -29.04 -4.99 5.55
N ASP A 5 -29.85 -5.18 6.59
CA ASP A 5 -31.22 -4.71 6.59
C ASP A 5 -31.22 -3.19 6.88
N TRP A 6 -30.61 -2.41 5.96
CA TRP A 6 -30.59 -0.93 6.04
C TRP A 6 -31.98 -0.29 5.81
N THR A 7 -33.04 -1.09 5.73
CA THR A 7 -34.41 -0.58 5.72
C THR A 7 -34.74 0.21 6.99
N TYR A 8 -33.97 0.04 8.08
CA TYR A 8 -34.22 0.72 9.36
C TYR A 8 -33.24 1.85 9.77
N PRO A 9 -31.91 1.79 9.55
CA PRO A 9 -31.02 2.91 9.88
C PRO A 9 -31.42 4.17 9.12
N SER A 10 -32.00 4.04 7.93
CA SER A 10 -32.59 5.14 7.16
C SER A 10 -33.77 5.86 7.83
N VAL A 11 -34.30 5.39 8.97
CA VAL A 11 -35.56 5.88 9.54
C VAL A 11 -35.41 6.62 10.89
N THR A 12 -34.36 6.36 11.68
CA THR A 12 -34.27 6.90 13.07
C THR A 12 -32.99 7.66 13.41
N SER A 13 -31.94 7.65 12.59
CA SER A 13 -30.70 8.42 12.83
C SER A 13 -30.13 8.96 11.51
N PRO A 14 -29.50 10.16 11.51
CA PRO A 14 -28.95 10.76 10.30
C PRO A 14 -27.61 10.11 9.93
N HIS A 15 -27.63 8.83 9.56
CA HIS A 15 -26.45 8.17 9.00
C HIS A 15 -26.06 8.83 7.67
N ARG A 16 -24.75 8.94 7.40
CA ARG A 16 -24.23 9.48 6.14
C ARG A 16 -23.58 8.39 5.32
N LEU A 17 -24.39 7.71 4.53
CA LEU A 17 -23.89 6.76 3.53
C LEU A 17 -23.62 7.51 2.22
N ASN A 18 -22.35 7.72 1.91
CA ASN A 18 -21.93 8.35 0.65
C ASN A 18 -21.78 7.30 -0.48
N VAL A 19 -22.26 6.08 -0.22
CA VAL A 19 -22.29 4.94 -1.15
C VAL A 19 -23.64 4.23 -0.98
N GLU A 20 -24.19 3.70 -2.07
CA GLU A 20 -25.37 2.86 -2.01
C GLU A 20 -25.13 1.62 -1.13
N TYR A 21 -26.05 1.37 -0.21
CA TYR A 21 -25.87 0.32 0.79
C TYR A 21 -25.82 -1.09 0.18
N GLN A 22 -26.53 -1.33 -0.93
CA GLN A 22 -26.49 -2.62 -1.64
C GLN A 22 -25.09 -2.90 -2.17
N LEU A 23 -24.38 -1.85 -2.59
CA LEU A 23 -23.02 -1.97 -3.11
C LEU A 23 -22.02 -2.23 -1.98
N ILE A 24 -22.21 -1.59 -0.82
CA ILE A 24 -21.46 -1.93 0.40
C ILE A 24 -21.68 -3.40 0.76
N ASP A 25 -22.93 -3.90 0.78
CA ASP A 25 -23.25 -5.30 1.11
C ASP A 25 -22.58 -6.28 0.14
N VAL A 26 -22.63 -6.02 -1.16
CA VAL A 26 -22.04 -6.89 -2.17
C VAL A 26 -20.52 -6.93 -2.06
N LEU A 27 -19.87 -5.77 -1.94
CA LEU A 27 -18.41 -5.67 -1.96
C LEU A 27 -17.75 -6.05 -0.64
N THR A 28 -18.45 -5.90 0.49
CA THR A 28 -17.94 -6.32 1.81
C THR A 28 -18.10 -7.81 2.09
N LYS A 29 -18.87 -8.57 1.29
CA LYS A 29 -18.96 -10.04 1.39
C LYS A 29 -17.62 -10.74 1.25
N THR A 30 -16.70 -10.15 0.49
CA THR A 30 -15.35 -10.67 0.28
C THR A 30 -14.31 -9.99 1.16
N CYS A 31 -14.74 -9.19 2.14
CA CYS A 31 -13.84 -8.54 3.09
C CYS A 31 -13.23 -9.61 4.00
N ASN A 32 -11.91 -9.76 3.95
CA ASN A 32 -11.15 -10.69 4.77
C ASN A 32 -10.46 -10.02 5.96
N VAL A 33 -10.30 -8.69 5.94
CA VAL A 33 -9.64 -7.91 7.01
C VAL A 33 -10.31 -6.55 7.17
N SER A 34 -10.57 -6.15 8.42
CA SER A 34 -10.93 -4.79 8.82
C SER A 34 -9.77 -4.15 9.58
N ILE A 35 -9.39 -2.92 9.21
CA ILE A 35 -8.29 -2.19 9.84
C ILE A 35 -8.86 -0.97 10.56
N GLY A 36 -8.78 -0.98 11.88
CA GLY A 36 -9.15 0.16 12.72
C GLY A 36 -7.96 1.07 12.96
N LEU A 37 -8.11 2.37 12.65
CA LEU A 37 -7.13 3.38 12.97
C LEU A 37 -7.53 4.08 14.26
N ARG A 38 -6.72 3.91 15.31
CA ARG A 38 -6.90 4.63 16.57
C ARG A 38 -6.33 6.05 16.44
N ASP A 39 -6.93 6.99 17.17
CA ASP A 39 -6.43 8.35 17.34
C ASP A 39 -6.29 9.17 16.05
N ALA A 40 -7.13 8.94 15.04
CA ALA A 40 -7.27 9.85 13.91
C ALA A 40 -8.36 10.89 14.21
N ALA A 41 -8.03 12.18 14.18
CA ALA A 41 -8.96 13.26 14.48
C ALA A 41 -10.03 13.45 13.40
N ASP A 42 -9.68 13.16 12.15
CA ASP A 42 -10.58 13.30 11.00
C ASP A 42 -10.26 12.29 9.88
N TYR A 43 -11.11 12.31 8.84
CA TYR A 43 -10.98 11.46 7.66
C TYR A 43 -9.65 11.66 6.90
N SER A 44 -9.14 12.89 6.81
CA SER A 44 -7.88 13.17 6.10
C SER A 44 -6.70 12.55 6.83
N GLU A 45 -6.67 12.66 8.16
CA GLU A 45 -5.65 12.03 9.00
C GLU A 45 -5.74 10.50 8.93
N ALA A 46 -6.95 9.95 9.00
CA ALA A 46 -7.18 8.52 8.85
C ALA A 46 -6.67 8.01 7.48
N LYS A 47 -7.03 8.71 6.40
CA LYS A 47 -6.56 8.37 5.04
C LYS A 47 -5.04 8.41 4.93
N ARG A 48 -4.40 9.44 5.52
CA ARG A 48 -2.94 9.57 5.54
C ARG A 48 -2.27 8.42 6.30
N LYS A 49 -2.74 8.13 7.52
CA LYS A 49 -2.24 7.00 8.33
C LYS A 49 -2.44 5.67 7.60
N PHE A 50 -3.58 5.49 6.94
CA PHE A 50 -3.86 4.29 6.16
C PHE A 50 -2.96 4.12 4.94
N SER A 51 -2.69 5.19 4.19
CA SER A 51 -1.76 5.15 3.06
C SER A 51 -0.34 4.79 3.51
N ALA A 52 0.14 5.41 4.59
CA ALA A 52 1.43 5.07 5.20
C ALA A 52 1.48 3.61 5.67
N PHE A 53 0.42 3.12 6.34
CA PHE A 53 0.29 1.72 6.73
C PHE A 53 0.43 0.79 5.52
N ARG A 54 -0.36 1.02 4.46
CA ARG A 54 -0.31 0.21 3.23
C ARG A 54 1.07 0.21 2.60
N ALA A 55 1.72 1.38 2.51
CA ALA A 55 3.06 1.49 1.97
C ALA A 55 4.07 0.67 2.81
N MET A 56 4.00 0.73 4.14
CA MET A 56 4.89 -0.04 5.01
C MET A 56 4.60 -1.54 4.97
N SER A 57 3.34 -1.97 4.89
CA SER A 57 3.00 -3.38 4.67
C SER A 57 3.58 -3.90 3.37
N CYS A 58 3.40 -3.17 2.27
CA CYS A 58 4.00 -3.52 0.97
C CYS A 58 5.53 -3.57 1.05
N ALA A 59 6.17 -2.60 1.71
CA ALA A 59 7.62 -2.56 1.88
C ALA A 59 8.16 -3.75 2.70
N LEU A 60 7.37 -4.28 3.63
CA LEU A 60 7.65 -5.52 4.37
C LEU A 60 7.38 -6.80 3.57
N GLY A 61 6.91 -6.67 2.33
CA GLY A 61 6.67 -7.80 1.42
C GLY A 61 5.26 -8.40 1.52
N VAL A 62 4.30 -7.71 2.14
CA VAL A 62 2.89 -8.10 2.12
C VAL A 62 2.28 -7.78 0.75
N GLU A 63 1.41 -8.65 0.23
CA GLU A 63 0.66 -8.38 -1.00
C GLU A 63 -0.14 -7.06 -0.87
N PRO A 64 -0.24 -6.24 -1.93
CA PRO A 64 -1.00 -5.01 -1.89
C PRO A 64 -2.46 -5.23 -1.47
N LEU A 65 -2.98 -4.28 -0.70
CA LEU A 65 -4.34 -4.35 -0.15
C LEU A 65 -5.30 -3.48 -0.95
N ILE A 66 -6.54 -3.94 -1.12
CA ILE A 66 -7.68 -3.11 -1.52
C ILE A 66 -8.46 -2.72 -0.27
N ALA A 67 -8.72 -1.43 -0.09
CA ALA A 67 -9.72 -0.94 0.85
C ALA A 67 -10.70 -0.04 0.12
N GLN A 68 -11.85 -0.61 -0.25
CA GLN A 68 -12.89 0.08 -1.01
C GLN A 68 -13.63 1.11 -0.18
N PHE A 69 -13.82 0.82 1.10
CA PHE A 69 -14.62 1.63 2.00
C PHE A 69 -13.81 2.08 3.20
N VAL A 70 -14.24 3.22 3.73
CA VAL A 70 -13.83 3.76 5.02
C VAL A 70 -15.10 4.11 5.78
N GLY A 71 -15.12 3.83 7.07
CA GLY A 71 -16.26 4.14 7.92
C GLY A 71 -15.83 4.53 9.31
N THR A 72 -16.76 5.12 10.07
CA THR A 72 -16.53 5.50 11.47
C THR A 72 -16.51 4.30 12.42
N HIS A 73 -17.01 3.15 11.96
CA HIS A 73 -17.16 1.93 12.75
C HIS A 73 -16.65 0.72 11.96
N PRO A 74 -16.19 -0.33 12.65
CA PRO A 74 -15.75 -1.54 11.98
C PRO A 74 -16.94 -2.29 11.36
N LEU A 75 -16.66 -3.06 10.31
CA LEU A 75 -17.68 -3.74 9.50
C LEU A 75 -18.55 -4.71 10.32
N ASP A 76 -17.96 -5.37 11.31
CA ASP A 76 -18.66 -6.28 12.22
C ASP A 76 -19.67 -5.55 13.10
N ALA A 77 -19.34 -4.37 13.62
CA ALA A 77 -20.27 -3.52 14.37
C ALA A 77 -21.45 -3.06 13.49
N LEU A 78 -21.20 -2.84 12.19
CA LEU A 78 -22.23 -2.49 11.21
C LEU A 78 -23.14 -3.66 10.84
N SER A 79 -22.61 -4.89 10.83
CA SER A 79 -23.36 -6.11 10.49
C SER A 79 -24.39 -6.50 11.55
N ALA A 80 -24.21 -6.02 12.79
CA ALA A 80 -25.06 -6.38 13.93
C ALA A 80 -26.06 -5.28 14.33
N ILE A 81 -26.25 -4.24 13.50
CA ILE A 81 -27.23 -3.18 13.76
C ILE A 81 -28.60 -3.80 14.03
N ASN A 82 -29.18 -3.48 15.20
CA ASN A 82 -30.47 -3.96 15.71
C ASN A 82 -30.56 -5.45 16.10
N GLY A 83 -29.45 -6.13 16.34
CA GLY A 83 -29.48 -7.48 16.94
C GLY A 83 -30.11 -8.53 16.03
N SER A 84 -30.05 -8.33 14.70
CA SER A 84 -30.29 -9.41 13.73
C SER A 84 -29.48 -10.63 14.16
N PRO A 85 -30.07 -11.85 14.14
CA PRO A 85 -29.38 -13.03 14.58
C PRO A 85 -28.10 -13.16 13.77
N ALA A 86 -26.97 -13.15 14.48
CA ALA A 86 -25.67 -13.34 13.87
C ALA A 86 -25.71 -14.67 13.10
N ASP A 87 -25.66 -14.61 11.77
CA ASP A 87 -25.31 -15.77 10.95
C ASP A 87 -23.96 -16.32 11.42
N PRO A 88 -23.93 -17.50 12.09
CA PRO A 88 -22.70 -18.05 12.65
C PRO A 88 -21.71 -18.51 11.58
N GLU A 89 -22.17 -18.67 10.32
CA GLU A 89 -21.33 -19.00 9.17
C GLU A 89 -20.74 -17.74 8.52
N ASP A 90 -21.17 -16.54 8.92
CA ASP A 90 -20.63 -15.29 8.41
C ASP A 90 -19.51 -14.74 9.31
N PRO A 91 -18.24 -14.74 8.87
CA PRO A 91 -17.12 -14.27 9.68
C PRO A 91 -17.22 -12.77 10.02
N ARG A 92 -18.09 -12.00 9.36
CA ARG A 92 -18.34 -10.59 9.69
C ARG A 92 -19.11 -10.41 10.99
N HIS A 93 -19.83 -11.41 11.47
CA HIS A 93 -20.67 -11.28 12.66
C HIS A 93 -19.93 -11.63 13.96
N ALA A 94 -18.61 -11.85 13.89
CA ALA A 94 -17.91 -12.64 14.89
C ALA A 94 -17.38 -11.89 16.14
N ALA A 95 -17.48 -10.56 16.29
CA ALA A 95 -16.74 -9.93 17.41
C ALA A 95 -17.22 -8.58 17.98
N ALA A 96 -18.05 -7.79 17.31
CA ALA A 96 -18.38 -6.44 17.82
C ALA A 96 -19.67 -6.37 18.65
N ALA A 97 -19.65 -5.51 19.68
CA ALA A 97 -20.88 -5.04 20.28
C ALA A 97 -21.71 -4.30 19.21
N PRO A 98 -22.97 -4.69 18.97
CA PRO A 98 -23.78 -4.11 17.92
C PRO A 98 -23.99 -2.61 18.16
N ILE A 99 -23.87 -1.81 17.10
CA ILE A 99 -24.32 -0.40 17.14
C ILE A 99 -25.84 -0.43 17.30
N ARG A 100 -26.33 0.20 18.36
CA ARG A 100 -27.77 0.34 18.59
C ARG A 100 -28.28 1.51 17.75
N SER A 101 -29.41 1.30 17.08
CA SER A 101 -30.10 2.38 16.36
C SER A 101 -30.41 3.55 17.31
N GLY A 102 -30.14 4.79 16.88
CA GLY A 102 -30.38 5.98 17.69
C GLY A 102 -29.20 6.45 18.54
N GLU A 103 -28.18 5.63 18.78
CA GLU A 103 -27.10 5.97 19.71
C GLU A 103 -25.94 6.73 19.04
N GLU A 104 -25.47 6.29 17.87
CA GLU A 104 -24.31 6.89 17.20
C GLU A 104 -24.50 7.01 15.67
N PRO A 105 -24.13 8.15 15.05
CA PRO A 105 -24.18 8.29 13.61
C PRO A 105 -23.10 7.42 12.94
N VAL A 106 -23.54 6.66 11.93
CA VAL A 106 -22.62 5.89 11.07
C VAL A 106 -22.37 6.69 9.81
N GLU A 107 -21.10 6.82 9.44
CA GLU A 107 -20.70 7.40 8.17
C GLU A 107 -19.83 6.38 7.41
N VAL A 108 -20.09 6.24 6.11
CA VAL A 108 -19.32 5.37 5.20
C VAL A 108 -19.07 6.12 3.90
N TRP A 109 -17.85 6.03 3.38
CA TRP A 109 -17.42 6.64 2.13
C TRP A 109 -16.68 5.64 1.24
N TRP A 110 -16.66 5.95 -0.05
CA TRP A 110 -15.64 5.42 -0.95
C TRP A 110 -14.26 5.86 -0.49
N ASN A 111 -13.35 4.89 -0.37
CA ASN A 111 -11.93 5.16 -0.24
C ASN A 111 -11.23 4.96 -1.60
N GLN A 112 -11.42 3.79 -2.21
CA GLN A 112 -10.80 3.45 -3.49
C GLN A 112 -11.72 2.56 -4.33
N PRO A 113 -12.29 3.04 -5.46
CA PRO A 113 -13.22 2.26 -6.27
C PRO A 113 -12.46 1.31 -7.22
N THR A 114 -11.64 0.42 -6.67
CA THR A 114 -10.99 -0.65 -7.45
C THR A 114 -11.58 -2.01 -7.11
N LEU A 115 -11.65 -2.90 -8.11
CA LEU A 115 -12.08 -4.28 -7.95
C LEU A 115 -10.91 -5.28 -8.15
N GLY A 116 -9.71 -4.80 -8.46
CA GLY A 116 -8.57 -5.65 -8.76
C GLY A 116 -7.24 -5.01 -8.41
N LEU A 117 -6.22 -5.87 -8.33
CA LEU A 117 -4.82 -5.51 -8.12
C LEU A 117 -3.93 -6.31 -9.07
N LEU A 118 -2.82 -5.69 -9.47
CA LEU A 118 -1.67 -6.38 -10.00
C LEU A 118 -0.97 -7.10 -8.83
N PRO A 119 -0.84 -8.43 -8.88
CA PRO A 119 -0.16 -9.19 -7.84
C PRO A 119 1.32 -8.78 -7.79
N SER A 120 1.84 -8.59 -6.58
CA SER A 120 3.28 -8.33 -6.40
C SER A 120 4.12 -9.59 -6.60
N GLY A 121 3.51 -10.77 -6.49
CA GLY A 121 4.18 -12.06 -6.60
C GLY A 121 4.78 -12.54 -5.28
N THR A 122 4.45 -11.88 -4.16
CA THR A 122 4.70 -12.40 -2.81
C THR A 122 3.55 -13.32 -2.41
N GLU A 123 3.82 -14.28 -1.52
CA GLU A 123 2.80 -15.16 -0.94
C GLU A 123 2.45 -14.75 0.49
N VAL A 124 2.94 -13.59 0.94
CA VAL A 124 2.68 -13.05 2.27
C VAL A 124 1.41 -12.21 2.22
N PHE A 125 0.36 -12.72 2.86
CA PHE A 125 -0.89 -11.99 3.07
C PHE A 125 -0.86 -11.27 4.43
N LEU A 126 -1.68 -10.24 4.57
CA LEU A 126 -1.76 -9.49 5.82
C LEU A 126 -2.34 -10.38 6.92
N ASP A 127 -1.60 -10.47 8.02
CA ASP A 127 -1.98 -11.11 9.27
C ASP A 127 -1.65 -10.19 10.46
N SER A 128 -1.82 -10.68 11.69
CA SER A 128 -1.57 -9.85 12.88
C SER A 128 -0.10 -9.48 13.06
N GLU A 129 0.84 -10.37 12.71
CA GLU A 129 2.27 -10.12 12.86
C GLU A 129 2.76 -9.07 11.86
N SER A 130 2.43 -9.25 10.59
CA SER A 130 2.77 -8.30 9.52
C SER A 130 2.06 -6.95 9.69
N ALA A 131 0.82 -6.94 10.19
CA ALA A 131 0.11 -5.71 10.53
C ALA A 131 0.81 -4.95 11.67
N GLN A 132 1.22 -5.65 12.74
CA GLN A 132 1.94 -5.04 13.86
C GLN A 132 3.28 -4.47 13.39
N ALA A 133 4.05 -5.23 12.60
CA ALA A 133 5.33 -4.76 12.04
C ALA A 133 5.16 -3.52 11.15
N ALA A 134 4.11 -3.47 10.32
CA ALA A 134 3.80 -2.29 9.51
C ALA A 134 3.38 -1.08 10.37
N ALA A 135 2.61 -1.31 11.43
CA ALA A 135 2.20 -0.26 12.36
C ALA A 135 3.39 0.34 13.14
N GLU A 136 4.40 -0.45 13.48
CA GLU A 136 5.63 0.03 14.13
C GLU A 136 6.46 0.96 13.23
N LEU A 137 6.45 0.72 11.91
CA LEU A 137 7.14 1.57 10.93
C LEU A 137 6.34 2.81 10.52
N LEU A 138 5.02 2.80 10.73
CA LEU A 138 4.09 3.82 10.24
C LEU A 138 4.48 5.22 10.69
N GLN A 139 4.68 5.45 12.00
CA GLN A 139 4.97 6.80 12.49
C GLN A 139 6.33 7.28 11.99
N THR A 140 7.32 6.38 11.95
CA THR A 140 8.64 6.68 11.39
C THR A 140 8.53 7.13 9.93
N TRP A 141 7.72 6.44 9.12
CA TRP A 141 7.51 6.82 7.72
C TRP A 141 6.78 8.16 7.57
N ILE A 142 5.74 8.40 8.38
CA ILE A 142 5.01 9.68 8.42
C ILE A 142 5.98 10.84 8.72
N ASP A 143 6.80 10.70 9.76
CA ASP A 143 7.77 11.71 10.16
C ASP A 143 8.86 11.93 9.09
N LEU A 144 9.24 10.87 8.37
CA LEU A 144 10.15 10.96 7.23
C LEU A 144 9.55 11.76 6.07
N CYS A 145 8.30 11.46 5.70
CA CYS A 145 7.58 12.17 4.66
C CYS A 145 7.32 13.63 5.02
N ASP A 146 7.22 13.99 6.30
CA ASP A 146 7.10 15.39 6.72
C ASP A 146 8.44 16.13 6.68
N ARG A 147 9.54 15.49 7.10
CA ARG A 147 10.88 16.07 7.00
C ARG A 147 11.40 16.13 5.56
N MET A 148 11.03 15.17 4.73
CA MET A 148 11.48 15.02 3.34
C MET A 148 10.28 14.76 2.41
N PRO A 149 9.49 15.80 2.06
CA PRO A 149 8.25 15.64 1.28
C PRO A 149 8.38 14.87 -0.03
N ARG A 150 9.56 14.88 -0.66
CA ARG A 150 9.84 14.09 -1.87
C ARG A 150 9.62 12.59 -1.69
N LEU A 151 9.72 12.06 -0.46
CA LEU A 151 9.50 10.63 -0.20
C LEU A 151 8.04 10.20 -0.38
N ARG A 152 7.09 11.16 -0.39
CA ARG A 152 5.67 10.86 -0.61
C ARG A 152 5.40 10.22 -1.97
N VAL A 153 6.25 10.45 -2.98
CA VAL A 153 6.11 9.78 -4.27
C VAL A 153 6.26 8.25 -4.16
N LEU A 154 7.08 7.76 -3.23
CA LEU A 154 7.24 6.32 -2.99
C LEU A 154 5.96 5.75 -2.36
N GLU A 155 5.40 6.45 -1.37
CA GLU A 155 4.13 6.07 -0.75
C GLU A 155 3.01 6.04 -1.79
N GLU A 156 2.87 7.09 -2.58
CA GLU A 156 1.86 7.19 -3.64
C GLU A 156 1.98 6.03 -4.64
N VAL A 157 3.19 5.68 -5.05
CA VAL A 157 3.41 4.57 -5.98
C VAL A 157 3.17 3.20 -5.32
N LEU A 158 3.61 2.99 -4.08
CA LEU A 158 3.31 1.75 -3.33
C LEU A 158 1.79 1.55 -3.14
N VAL A 159 1.05 2.64 -2.97
CA VAL A 159 -0.40 2.58 -2.75
C VAL A 159 -1.17 2.40 -4.05
N ASN A 160 -0.73 3.05 -5.14
CA ASN A 160 -1.52 3.18 -6.36
C ASN A 160 -1.03 2.33 -7.54
N ALA A 161 0.27 2.02 -7.65
CA ALA A 161 0.78 1.24 -8.78
C ALA A 161 0.14 -0.18 -8.87
N PRO A 162 -0.11 -0.90 -7.75
CA PRO A 162 -0.83 -2.16 -7.79
C PRO A 162 -2.26 -2.05 -8.31
N VAL A 163 -2.86 -0.87 -8.26
CA VAL A 163 -4.25 -0.61 -8.68
C VAL A 163 -4.34 -0.37 -10.19
N SER A 164 -3.20 -0.20 -10.85
CA SER A 164 -3.12 -0.01 -12.30
C SER A 164 -3.74 -1.19 -13.05
N THR A 165 -4.33 -0.90 -14.20
CA THR A 165 -4.85 -1.93 -15.13
C THR A 165 -3.76 -2.49 -16.05
N SER A 166 -2.53 -1.96 -15.98
CA SER A 166 -1.43 -2.26 -16.91
C SER A 166 -0.09 -2.42 -16.17
N TYR A 167 0.55 -3.58 -16.34
CA TYR A 167 1.90 -3.85 -15.86
C TYR A 167 2.95 -2.86 -16.41
N PRO A 168 2.97 -2.53 -17.71
CA PRO A 168 3.81 -1.46 -18.25
C PRO A 168 3.71 -0.14 -17.49
N GLN A 169 2.50 0.38 -17.30
CA GLN A 169 2.30 1.67 -16.63
C GLN A 169 2.69 1.64 -15.15
N ALA A 170 2.34 0.55 -14.45
CA ALA A 170 2.74 0.35 -13.07
C ALA A 170 4.27 0.29 -12.94
N THR A 171 4.93 -0.45 -13.83
CA THR A 171 6.40 -0.57 -13.87
C THR A 171 7.07 0.79 -14.11
N LEU A 172 6.57 1.59 -15.07
CA LEU A 172 7.12 2.92 -15.33
C LEU A 172 6.91 3.87 -14.15
N SER A 173 5.77 3.78 -13.45
CA SER A 173 5.50 4.59 -12.26
C SER A 173 6.47 4.25 -11.12
N VAL A 174 6.75 2.95 -10.92
CA VAL A 174 7.76 2.49 -9.96
C VAL A 174 9.15 3.05 -10.28
N TRP A 175 9.57 2.97 -11.53
CA TRP A 175 10.87 3.53 -11.92
C TRP A 175 10.94 5.05 -11.81
N GLY A 176 9.85 5.76 -12.09
CA GLY A 176 9.77 7.20 -11.84
C GLY A 176 10.01 7.55 -10.37
N ALA A 177 9.41 6.79 -9.43
CA ALA A 177 9.66 6.95 -8.01
C ALA A 177 11.11 6.61 -7.61
N LEU A 178 11.65 5.49 -8.11
CA LEU A 178 13.03 5.08 -7.82
C LEU A 178 14.06 6.09 -8.35
N GLU A 179 13.88 6.60 -9.57
CA GLU A 179 14.75 7.61 -10.19
C GLU A 179 14.68 8.94 -9.41
N SER A 180 13.50 9.31 -8.89
CA SER A 180 13.31 10.55 -8.10
C SER A 180 14.12 10.60 -6.80
N LEU A 181 14.58 9.44 -6.28
CA LEU A 181 15.46 9.37 -5.12
C LEU A 181 16.83 10.02 -5.38
N PHE A 182 17.27 10.03 -6.64
CA PHE A 182 18.62 10.44 -7.05
C PHE A 182 18.57 11.53 -8.14
N PRO A 183 18.06 12.73 -7.83
CA PRO A 183 17.81 13.77 -8.82
C PRO A 183 19.06 14.31 -9.51
N SER A 184 20.27 14.07 -8.98
CA SER A 184 21.52 14.53 -9.60
C SER A 184 22.00 13.60 -10.73
N VAL A 185 21.40 12.42 -10.87
CA VAL A 185 21.76 11.43 -11.90
C VAL A 185 21.20 11.83 -13.27
N GLN A 186 22.04 12.45 -14.10
CA GLN A 186 21.69 12.84 -15.47
C GLN A 186 22.35 11.97 -16.55
N THR A 187 23.50 11.37 -16.23
CA THR A 187 24.27 10.53 -17.15
C THR A 187 24.48 9.15 -16.55
N GLU A 188 24.64 8.15 -17.41
CA GLU A 188 24.85 6.76 -16.98
C GLU A 188 23.77 6.26 -16.01
N VAL A 189 22.52 6.67 -16.24
CA VAL A 189 21.40 6.50 -15.30
C VAL A 189 21.28 5.07 -14.81
N THR A 190 21.32 4.09 -15.73
CA THR A 190 21.29 2.66 -15.38
C THR A 190 22.36 2.27 -14.37
N TYR A 191 23.60 2.75 -14.55
CA TYR A 191 24.72 2.37 -13.70
C TYR A 191 24.65 3.07 -12.34
N ARG A 192 24.44 4.39 -12.34
CA ARG A 192 24.41 5.19 -11.09
C ARG A 192 23.22 4.85 -10.22
N VAL A 193 22.02 4.72 -10.79
CA VAL A 193 20.82 4.29 -10.04
C VAL A 193 21.04 2.91 -9.44
N ALA A 194 21.60 1.97 -10.21
CA ALA A 194 21.87 0.62 -9.69
C ALA A 194 22.87 0.64 -8.53
N MET A 195 23.95 1.43 -8.64
CA MET A 195 24.94 1.59 -7.59
C MET A 195 24.33 2.20 -6.33
N TYR A 196 23.60 3.31 -6.46
CA TYR A 196 22.99 3.99 -5.32
C TYR A 196 21.89 3.17 -4.65
N LEU A 197 21.04 2.45 -5.40
CA LEU A 197 20.07 1.53 -4.81
C LEU A 197 20.75 0.38 -4.06
N THR A 198 21.78 -0.22 -4.65
CA THR A 198 22.56 -1.27 -3.98
C THR A 198 23.18 -0.76 -2.68
N GLN A 199 23.76 0.43 -2.72
CA GLN A 199 24.37 1.03 -1.54
C GLN A 199 23.34 1.47 -0.49
N LEU A 200 22.16 1.96 -0.91
CA LEU A 200 21.06 2.33 -0.03
C LEU A 200 20.53 1.10 0.71
N VAL A 201 20.25 0.03 -0.01
CA VAL A 201 19.66 -1.21 0.52
C VAL A 201 20.64 -2.01 1.38
N ARG A 202 21.94 -1.99 1.04
CA ARG A 202 22.98 -2.81 1.68
C ARG A 202 22.60 -4.30 1.75
N PRO A 203 22.31 -4.93 0.60
CA PRO A 203 21.98 -6.35 0.56
C PRO A 203 23.19 -7.20 0.98
N SER A 204 22.93 -8.45 1.37
CA SER A 204 23.97 -9.41 1.76
C SER A 204 24.93 -9.75 0.62
N ASP A 205 24.43 -9.81 -0.62
CA ASP A 205 25.24 -9.91 -1.85
C ASP A 205 25.06 -8.66 -2.73
N PRO A 206 25.93 -7.64 -2.56
CA PRO A 206 25.86 -6.41 -3.35
C PRO A 206 26.03 -6.62 -4.85
N LEU A 207 26.83 -7.58 -5.29
CA LEU A 207 27.09 -7.78 -6.71
C LEU A 207 25.91 -8.45 -7.41
N ALA A 208 25.26 -9.42 -6.76
CA ALA A 208 24.03 -10.01 -7.28
C ALA A 208 22.90 -8.98 -7.34
N TYR A 209 22.74 -8.16 -6.30
CA TYR A 209 21.73 -7.11 -6.27
C TYR A 209 21.97 -6.03 -7.32
N LEU A 210 23.23 -5.58 -7.49
CA LEU A 210 23.58 -4.63 -8.56
C LEU A 210 23.20 -5.16 -9.94
N LYS A 211 23.47 -6.46 -10.19
CA LYS A 211 23.09 -7.12 -11.45
C LYS A 211 21.57 -7.20 -11.62
N SER A 212 20.82 -7.51 -10.56
CA SER A 212 19.36 -7.57 -10.62
C SER A 212 18.76 -6.20 -10.93
N VAL A 213 19.25 -5.13 -10.31
CA VAL A 213 18.80 -3.75 -10.55
C VAL A 213 19.05 -3.34 -12.01
N ARG A 214 20.26 -3.62 -12.54
CA ARG A 214 20.59 -3.35 -13.94
C ARG A 214 19.70 -4.12 -14.91
N SER A 215 19.42 -5.39 -14.61
CA SER A 215 18.52 -6.22 -15.40
C SER A 215 17.10 -5.64 -15.42
N ALA A 216 16.57 -5.28 -14.25
CA ALA A 216 15.24 -4.68 -14.10
C ALA A 216 15.14 -3.33 -14.83
N TYR A 217 16.18 -2.50 -14.76
CA TYR A 217 16.24 -1.24 -15.53
C TYR A 217 16.24 -1.50 -17.04
N GLY A 218 16.94 -2.54 -17.51
CA GLY A 218 16.90 -2.98 -18.90
C GLY A 218 15.49 -3.35 -19.35
N GLN A 219 14.69 -4.00 -18.50
CA GLN A 219 13.28 -4.27 -18.80
C GLN A 219 12.44 -3.00 -18.83
N ARG A 220 12.67 -2.04 -17.93
CA ARG A 220 12.02 -0.72 -17.97
C ARG A 220 12.29 0.02 -19.28
N SER A 221 13.52 -0.01 -19.78
CA SER A 221 13.85 0.61 -21.07
C SER A 221 13.07 -0.04 -22.22
N LYS A 222 12.97 -1.37 -22.25
CA LYS A 222 12.15 -2.09 -23.24
C LYS A 222 10.67 -1.71 -23.15
N ILE A 223 10.11 -1.63 -21.94
CA ILE A 223 8.72 -1.21 -21.71
C ILE A 223 8.48 0.19 -22.25
N ALA A 224 9.37 1.14 -21.90
CA ALA A 224 9.24 2.53 -22.33
C ALA A 224 9.27 2.69 -23.86
N HIS A 225 9.99 1.82 -24.57
CA HIS A 225 10.07 1.83 -26.03
C HIS A 225 9.08 0.88 -26.72
N GLY A 226 8.18 0.22 -25.97
CA GLY A 226 7.19 -0.71 -26.53
C GLY A 226 7.81 -1.97 -27.13
N SER A 227 9.02 -2.35 -26.72
CA SER A 227 9.77 -3.49 -27.26
C SER A 227 9.65 -4.76 -26.41
N VAL A 228 8.72 -4.80 -25.45
CA VAL A 228 8.39 -6.01 -24.69
C VAL A 228 7.39 -6.84 -25.49
N SER A 229 7.73 -8.11 -25.71
CA SER A 229 7.01 -8.98 -26.63
C SER A 229 5.94 -9.86 -25.98
N SER A 230 5.92 -9.99 -24.65
CA SER A 230 4.98 -10.89 -23.98
C SER A 230 4.51 -10.37 -22.61
N THR A 231 3.26 -10.70 -22.25
CA THR A 231 2.69 -10.43 -20.92
C THR A 231 3.51 -11.05 -19.79
N ARG A 232 4.18 -12.19 -20.05
CA ARG A 232 5.07 -12.81 -19.06
C ARG A 232 6.26 -11.93 -18.73
N ASP A 233 6.85 -11.28 -19.74
CA ASP A 233 7.97 -10.37 -19.56
C ASP A 233 7.52 -9.09 -18.85
N GLU A 234 6.31 -8.59 -19.14
CA GLU A 234 5.71 -7.45 -18.43
C GLU A 234 5.50 -7.74 -16.94
N ILE A 235 4.96 -8.92 -16.60
CA ILE A 235 4.80 -9.37 -15.22
C ILE A 235 6.15 -9.47 -14.51
N ALA A 236 7.16 -10.05 -15.17
CA ALA A 236 8.50 -10.16 -14.60
C ALA A 236 9.15 -8.80 -14.36
N ALA A 237 8.96 -7.85 -15.30
CA ALA A 237 9.45 -6.48 -15.17
C ALA A 237 8.77 -5.74 -14.01
N TRP A 238 7.44 -5.89 -13.87
CA TRP A 238 6.67 -5.36 -12.75
C TRP A 238 7.19 -5.89 -11.42
N ARG A 239 7.28 -7.21 -11.24
CA ARG A 239 7.75 -7.83 -10.00
C ARG A 239 9.17 -7.39 -9.63
N GLY A 240 10.05 -7.33 -10.63
CA GLY A 240 11.42 -6.85 -10.44
C GLY A 240 11.47 -5.39 -9.99
N ALA A 241 10.71 -4.50 -10.62
CA ALA A 241 10.65 -3.09 -10.22
C ALA A 241 10.01 -2.92 -8.83
N TRP A 242 8.91 -3.63 -8.57
CA TRP A 242 8.19 -3.58 -7.30
C TRP A 242 9.06 -4.00 -6.12
N ALA A 243 9.80 -5.11 -6.25
CA ALA A 243 10.72 -5.56 -5.21
C ALA A 243 11.77 -4.49 -4.87
N LEU A 244 12.34 -3.82 -5.87
CA LEU A 244 13.31 -2.74 -5.67
C LEU A 244 12.69 -1.53 -4.94
N LEU A 245 11.42 -1.20 -5.23
CA LEU A 245 10.71 -0.13 -4.54
C LEU A 245 10.48 -0.46 -3.07
N CYS A 246 10.05 -1.69 -2.77
CA CYS A 246 9.87 -2.17 -1.40
C CYS A 246 11.20 -2.13 -0.63
N ASP A 247 12.27 -2.67 -1.21
CA ASP A 247 13.60 -2.67 -0.60
C ASP A 247 14.11 -1.26 -0.32
N ALA A 248 14.01 -0.36 -1.32
CA ALA A 248 14.45 1.02 -1.18
C ALA A 248 13.67 1.77 -0.10
N THR A 249 12.34 1.62 -0.09
CA THR A 249 11.46 2.23 0.91
C THR A 249 11.83 1.74 2.30
N LEU A 250 11.93 0.43 2.49
CA LEU A 250 12.28 -0.17 3.78
C LEU A 250 13.68 0.25 4.25
N ALA A 251 14.64 0.35 3.34
CA ALA A 251 15.99 0.82 3.64
C ALA A 251 16.01 2.29 4.09
N ILE A 252 15.25 3.17 3.42
CA ILE A 252 15.08 4.59 3.81
C ILE A 252 14.46 4.68 5.20
N THR A 253 13.39 3.92 5.46
CA THR A 253 12.73 3.89 6.77
C THR A 253 13.68 3.44 7.86
N ARG A 254 14.40 2.33 7.66
CA ARG A 254 15.37 1.79 8.64
C ARG A 254 16.56 2.70 8.90
N ARG A 255 16.99 3.47 7.90
CA ARG A 255 18.06 4.48 8.06
C ARG A 255 17.58 5.76 8.72
N GLY A 256 16.27 5.97 8.85
CA GLY A 256 15.71 7.22 9.36
C GLY A 256 15.87 8.41 8.41
N GLY A 257 16.05 8.15 7.10
CA GLY A 257 16.23 9.17 6.08
C GLY A 257 16.78 8.62 4.76
N LEU A 258 16.61 9.39 3.69
CA LEU A 258 17.29 9.18 2.41
C LEU A 258 18.64 9.92 2.44
N PRO A 259 19.79 9.22 2.45
CA PRO A 259 21.10 9.85 2.41
C PRO A 259 21.31 10.65 1.12
N ALA A 260 22.20 11.64 1.15
CA ALA A 260 22.60 12.31 -0.08
C ALA A 260 23.41 11.37 -0.97
N GLU A 261 23.40 11.63 -2.29
CA GLU A 261 24.14 10.82 -3.28
C GLU A 261 25.65 10.80 -3.00
N GLU A 262 26.20 11.92 -2.52
CA GLU A 262 27.60 12.02 -2.08
C GLU A 262 27.91 11.14 -0.86
N ASP A 263 26.97 11.05 0.09
CA ASP A 263 27.13 10.20 1.27
C ASP A 263 27.10 8.73 0.89
N LEU A 264 26.19 8.32 -0.01
CA LEU A 264 26.17 6.97 -0.56
C LEU A 264 27.50 6.65 -1.25
N THR A 265 28.02 7.57 -2.08
CA THR A 265 29.31 7.40 -2.75
C THR A 265 30.47 7.29 -1.75
N ARG A 266 30.50 8.15 -0.73
CA ARG A 266 31.52 8.11 0.33
C ARG A 266 31.50 6.78 1.07
N GLU A 267 30.33 6.32 1.49
CA GLU A 267 30.16 5.04 2.18
C GLU A 267 30.68 3.85 1.36
N MET A 268 30.53 3.88 0.03
CA MET A 268 31.06 2.85 -0.85
C MET A 268 32.58 2.82 -0.87
N LEU A 269 33.22 4.00 -0.84
CA LEU A 269 34.68 4.13 -0.94
C LEU A 269 35.40 3.93 0.39
N THR A 270 34.72 4.12 1.52
CA THR A 270 35.33 4.06 2.86
C THR A 270 35.05 2.76 3.60
N ARG A 271 34.33 1.81 3.00
CA ARG A 271 34.11 0.49 3.61
C ARG A 271 35.34 -0.40 3.41
N PRO A 272 35.89 -1.01 4.48
CA PRO A 272 36.94 -2.02 4.37
C PRO A 272 36.42 -3.31 3.72
#